data_AF-A0AAT9STN1-F1
#
_entry.id   AF-A0AAT9STN1-F1
#
_cell.length_a   1.000
_cell.length_b   1.000
_cell.length_c   1.000
_cell.angle_alpha   90.00
_cell.angle_beta   90.00
_cell.angle_gamma   90.00
#
_symmetry.space_group_name_H-M   'P 1'
#
loop_
_entity.id
_entity.type
_entity.pdbx_description
1 polymer ?
#
loop_
_entity_poly.entity_id
_entity_poly.type
_entity_poly.pdbx_seq_one_letter_code
_entity_poly.pdbx_strand_id
1 'polypeptide(L)'
;MRRLPRREFSRGQKVAMIKRAIDESGLVRCEGCGLNITGKVIEFDHVIPEALILDKDRPLDVEDGRVLGRDCCHRAPGTKTAADLAVIAEAKRREARHLGIRRLSSRGFVRSPPQRPASRPLAKPAAWRRDDD
;
A
#
# COMPACT_ATOMS: atom_id res chain seq x y z
N MET A 1 -19.57 -0.14 8.32
CA MET A 1 -18.89 -1.22 7.57
C MET A 1 -17.54 -1.50 8.19
N ARG A 2 -17.31 -2.72 8.71
CA ARG A 2 -16.01 -3.13 9.25
C ARG A 2 -15.03 -3.21 8.07
N ARG A 3 -13.97 -2.39 8.07
CA ARG A 3 -12.96 -2.42 7.01
C ARG A 3 -12.17 -3.72 7.13
N LEU A 4 -12.56 -4.74 6.38
CA LEU A 4 -11.82 -6.00 6.33
C LEU A 4 -10.40 -5.72 5.81
N PRO A 5 -9.36 -6.26 6.47
CA PRO A 5 -7.98 -6.09 6.03
C PRO A 5 -7.82 -6.61 4.59
N ARG A 6 -6.75 -6.18 3.92
CA ARG A 6 -6.38 -6.76 2.62
C ARG A 6 -6.03 -8.23 2.84
N ARG A 7 -6.53 -9.09 1.96
CA ARG A 7 -6.19 -10.51 1.97
C ARG A 7 -4.78 -10.70 1.42
N GLU A 8 -4.13 -11.77 1.86
CA GLU A 8 -2.76 -12.11 1.52
C GLU A 8 -2.74 -13.54 0.97
N PHE A 9 -1.91 -13.80 -0.04
CA PHE A 9 -1.70 -15.16 -0.53
C PHE A 9 -1.04 -16.03 0.55
N SER A 10 -1.55 -17.24 0.73
CA SER A 10 -0.95 -18.25 1.59
C SER A 10 0.43 -18.67 1.08
N ARG A 11 1.23 -19.30 1.94
CA ARG A 11 2.55 -19.83 1.54
C ARG A 11 2.43 -20.85 0.40
N GLY A 12 1.42 -21.72 0.44
CA GLY A 12 1.19 -22.71 -0.62
C GLY A 12 0.88 -22.06 -1.97
N GLN A 13 0.04 -21.03 -1.96
CA GLN A 13 -0.25 -20.24 -3.16
C GLN A 13 0.99 -19.54 -3.71
N LYS A 14 1.79 -18.90 -2.84
CA LYS A 14 3.05 -18.24 -3.25
C LYS A 14 4.02 -19.23 -3.92
N VAL A 15 4.13 -20.45 -3.42
CA VAL A 15 4.95 -21.50 -4.04
C VAL A 15 4.38 -21.92 -5.40
N ALA A 16 3.06 -22.10 -5.51
CA ALA A 16 2.41 -22.42 -6.78
C ALA A 16 2.62 -21.31 -7.83
N MET A 17 2.50 -20.04 -7.42
CA MET A 17 2.77 -18.89 -8.28
C MET A 17 4.22 -18.85 -8.76
N ILE A 18 5.21 -19.11 -7.87
CA ILE A 18 6.61 -19.20 -8.30
C ILE A 18 6.79 -20.33 -9.32
N LYS A 19 6.22 -21.51 -9.07
CA LYS A 19 6.33 -22.66 -9.99
C LYS A 19 5.75 -22.33 -11.36
N ARG A 20 4.61 -21.62 -11.41
CA ARG A 20 4.00 -21.14 -12.65
C ARG A 20 4.91 -20.15 -13.39
N ALA A 21 5.64 -19.31 -12.65
CA ALA A 21 6.53 -18.30 -13.20
C ALA A 21 7.92 -18.84 -13.62
N ILE A 22 8.23 -20.12 -13.36
CA ILE A 22 9.49 -20.74 -13.77
C ILE A 22 9.41 -21.15 -15.24
N ASP A 23 10.43 -20.79 -16.04
CA ASP A 23 10.56 -21.22 -17.42
C ASP A 23 11.19 -22.62 -17.56
N GLU A 24 11.29 -23.11 -18.80
CA GLU A 24 11.91 -24.41 -19.12
C GLU A 24 13.39 -24.50 -18.70
N SER A 25 14.06 -23.36 -18.51
CA SER A 25 15.45 -23.27 -18.06
C SER A 25 15.58 -23.20 -16.53
N GLY A 26 14.48 -23.27 -15.78
CA GLY A 26 14.49 -23.19 -14.32
C GLY A 26 14.59 -21.76 -13.76
N LEU A 27 14.44 -20.73 -14.61
CA LEU A 27 14.54 -19.33 -14.22
C LEU A 27 13.17 -18.74 -13.91
N VAL A 28 13.06 -18.00 -12.81
CA VAL A 28 11.84 -17.27 -12.45
C VAL A 28 11.71 -16.04 -13.34
N ARG A 29 10.62 -15.97 -14.10
CA ARG A 29 10.27 -14.86 -14.99
C ARG A 29 9.23 -13.95 -14.35
N CYS A 30 9.41 -12.64 -14.52
CA CYS A 30 8.40 -11.67 -14.14
C CYS A 30 7.16 -11.85 -15.02
N GLU A 31 5.99 -12.11 -14.44
CA GLU A 31 4.74 -12.29 -15.19
C GLU A 31 4.18 -10.98 -15.78
N GLY A 32 4.83 -9.85 -15.50
CA GLY A 32 4.50 -8.54 -16.09
C GLY A 32 5.28 -8.22 -17.37
N CYS A 33 6.58 -8.56 -17.43
CA CYS A 33 7.46 -8.18 -18.55
C CYS A 33 8.37 -9.29 -19.08
N GLY A 34 8.34 -10.49 -18.51
CA GLY A 34 9.19 -11.63 -18.92
C GLY A 34 10.66 -11.55 -18.50
N LEU A 35 11.09 -10.49 -17.80
CA LEU A 35 12.47 -10.36 -17.34
C LEU A 35 12.83 -11.49 -16.36
N ASN A 36 14.06 -12.00 -16.43
CA ASN A 36 14.60 -12.89 -15.41
C ASN A 36 14.74 -12.14 -14.07
N ILE A 37 14.03 -12.65 -13.07
CA ILE A 37 14.02 -12.14 -11.69
C ILE A 37 14.51 -13.19 -10.68
N THR A 38 15.12 -14.28 -11.17
CA THR A 38 15.81 -15.26 -10.33
C THR A 38 16.86 -14.58 -9.46
N GLY A 39 16.83 -14.84 -8.14
CA GLY A 39 17.74 -14.22 -7.18
C GLY A 39 17.50 -12.74 -6.88
N LYS A 40 16.48 -12.12 -7.50
CA LYS A 40 16.08 -10.73 -7.23
C LYS A 40 14.91 -10.69 -6.23
N VAL A 41 14.61 -9.50 -5.74
CA VAL A 41 13.45 -9.28 -4.86
C VAL A 41 12.16 -9.41 -5.68
N ILE A 42 11.34 -10.40 -5.30
CA ILE A 42 10.03 -10.67 -5.90
C ILE A 42 8.91 -10.21 -4.96
N GLU A 43 7.82 -9.70 -5.53
CA GLU A 43 6.60 -9.36 -4.82
C GLU A 43 5.41 -10.09 -5.47
N PHE A 44 4.50 -10.58 -4.63
CA PHE A 44 3.28 -11.25 -5.05
C PHE A 44 2.16 -10.23 -5.01
N ASP A 45 1.59 -9.90 -6.16
CA ASP A 45 0.60 -8.83 -6.26
C ASP A 45 -0.69 -9.32 -6.91
N HIS A 46 -1.82 -8.71 -6.55
CA HIS A 46 -3.13 -9.12 -7.04
C HIS A 46 -3.35 -8.59 -8.47
N VAL A 47 -3.89 -9.42 -9.37
CA VAL A 47 -4.24 -8.99 -10.73
C VAL A 47 -5.22 -7.81 -10.68
N ILE A 48 -6.33 -7.99 -9.97
CA ILE A 48 -7.26 -6.92 -9.62
C ILE A 48 -6.87 -6.41 -8.22
N PRO A 49 -6.62 -5.11 -8.04
CA PRO A 49 -6.27 -4.58 -6.74
C PRO A 49 -7.34 -4.93 -5.70
N GLU A 50 -6.93 -5.52 -4.58
CA GLU A 50 -7.82 -5.94 -3.48
C GLU A 50 -8.68 -4.79 -2.91
N ALA A 51 -8.28 -3.53 -3.15
CA ALA A 51 -9.07 -2.36 -2.79
C ALA A 51 -10.31 -2.14 -3.67
N LEU A 52 -10.39 -2.81 -4.83
CA LEU A 52 -11.50 -2.75 -5.78
C LEU A 52 -12.41 -3.98 -5.71
N ILE A 53 -12.00 -5.03 -5.00
CA ILE A 53 -12.80 -6.24 -4.83
C ILE A 53 -13.86 -6.01 -3.76
N LEU A 54 -15.13 -6.14 -4.15
CA LEU A 54 -16.29 -5.97 -3.26
C LEU A 54 -16.60 -7.25 -2.48
N ASP A 55 -16.62 -8.39 -3.18
CA ASP A 55 -16.85 -9.70 -2.58
C ASP A 55 -15.53 -10.26 -2.02
N LYS A 56 -15.41 -10.21 -0.69
CA LYS A 56 -14.25 -10.73 0.04
C LYS A 56 -14.46 -12.13 0.61
N ASP A 57 -15.65 -12.69 0.44
CA ASP A 57 -16.01 -14.02 0.95
C ASP A 57 -15.48 -15.12 0.02
N ARG A 58 -15.35 -14.82 -1.28
CA ARG A 58 -14.66 -15.71 -2.23
C ARG A 58 -13.18 -15.87 -1.84
N PRO A 59 -12.65 -17.09 -1.62
CA PRO A 59 -11.25 -17.29 -1.31
C PRO A 59 -10.35 -16.80 -2.46
N LEU A 60 -9.15 -16.31 -2.12
CA LEU A 60 -8.13 -15.99 -3.13
C LEU A 60 -7.69 -17.27 -3.83
N ASP A 61 -7.51 -17.19 -5.14
CA ASP A 61 -6.92 -18.23 -5.95
C ASP A 61 -5.52 -17.82 -6.45
N VAL A 62 -4.72 -18.79 -6.89
CA VAL A 62 -3.39 -18.59 -7.50
C VAL A 62 -3.49 -17.72 -8.76
N GLU A 63 -4.60 -17.83 -9.49
CA GLU A 63 -4.89 -17.04 -10.69
C GLU A 63 -5.22 -15.57 -10.38
N ASP A 64 -5.61 -15.26 -9.14
CA ASP A 64 -5.85 -13.88 -8.71
C ASP A 64 -4.55 -13.12 -8.45
N GLY A 65 -3.40 -13.81 -8.45
CA GLY A 65 -2.09 -13.24 -8.15
C GLY A 65 -1.12 -13.30 -9.32
N ARG A 66 -0.11 -12.42 -9.30
CA ARG A 66 1.06 -12.46 -10.17
C ARG A 66 2.38 -12.37 -9.42
N VAL A 67 3.41 -13.00 -9.96
CA VAL A 67 4.81 -12.86 -9.51
C VAL A 67 5.48 -11.74 -10.29
N LEU A 68 5.81 -10.66 -9.59
CA LEU A 68 6.42 -9.48 -10.20
C LEU A 68 7.78 -9.18 -9.58
N GLY A 69 8.74 -8.78 -10.42
CA GLY A 69 9.97 -8.20 -9.91
C GLY A 69 9.70 -6.83 -9.30
N ARG A 70 10.22 -6.59 -8.09
CA ARG A 70 10.05 -5.33 -7.36
C ARG A 70 10.42 -4.12 -8.23
N ASP A 71 11.62 -4.17 -8.79
CA ASP A 71 12.25 -3.02 -9.45
C ASP A 71 11.87 -2.89 -10.93
N CYS A 72 11.13 -3.85 -11.50
CA CYS A 72 10.73 -3.82 -12.92
C CYS A 72 9.23 -3.55 -13.13
N CYS A 73 8.33 -4.32 -12.52
CA CYS A 73 6.88 -4.23 -12.80
C CYS A 73 6.03 -3.88 -11.59
N HIS A 74 6.56 -4.03 -10.38
CA HIS A 74 5.79 -3.76 -9.18
C HIS A 74 5.92 -2.30 -8.72
N ARG A 75 7.15 -1.81 -8.48
CA ARG A 75 7.43 -0.49 -7.88
C ARG A 75 8.08 0.52 -8.82
N ALA A 76 8.45 0.13 -10.04
CA ALA A 76 9.01 1.07 -11.00
C ALA A 76 8.00 2.19 -11.33
N PRO A 77 8.47 3.41 -11.66
CA PRO A 77 7.59 4.50 -12.04
C PRO A 77 6.65 4.13 -13.19
N GLY A 78 5.36 4.46 -13.05
CA GLY A 78 4.35 4.15 -14.07
C GLY A 78 3.94 2.68 -14.18
N THR A 79 4.43 1.81 -13.29
CA THR A 79 4.08 0.38 -13.28
C THR A 79 2.92 0.08 -12.32
N LYS A 80 2.71 -1.20 -12.00
CA LYS A 80 1.49 -1.69 -11.38
C LYS A 80 1.06 -0.91 -10.15
N THR A 81 1.95 -0.71 -9.17
CA THR A 81 1.59 0.02 -7.94
C THR A 81 1.10 1.44 -8.25
N ALA A 82 1.77 2.17 -9.14
CA ALA A 82 1.39 3.54 -9.47
C ALA A 82 0.05 3.59 -10.24
N ALA A 83 -0.14 2.67 -11.19
CA ALA A 83 -1.37 2.54 -11.95
C ALA A 83 -2.57 2.18 -11.04
N ASP A 84 -2.39 1.19 -10.17
CA ASP A 84 -3.42 0.73 -9.25
C ASP A 84 -3.83 1.83 -8.26
N LEU A 85 -2.86 2.59 -7.74
CA LEU A 85 -3.15 3.74 -6.88
C LEU A 85 -3.99 4.80 -7.61
N ALA A 86 -3.72 5.07 -8.88
CA ALA A 86 -4.49 6.01 -9.68
C ALA A 86 -5.94 5.53 -9.89
N VAL A 87 -6.12 4.25 -10.25
CA VAL A 87 -7.44 3.63 -10.44
C VAL A 87 -8.24 3.60 -9.13
N ILE A 88 -7.62 3.20 -8.02
CA ILE A 88 -8.26 3.20 -6.69
C ILE A 88 -8.70 4.61 -6.30
N ALA A 89 -7.85 5.61 -6.54
CA ALA A 89 -8.20 7.00 -6.24
C ALA A 89 -9.38 7.48 -7.09
N GLU A 90 -9.46 7.09 -8.36
CA GLU A 90 -10.61 7.41 -9.21
C GLU A 90 -11.89 6.71 -8.73
N ALA A 91 -11.85 5.41 -8.45
CA ALA A 91 -12.99 4.65 -7.97
C ALA A 91 -13.59 5.30 -6.71
N LYS A 92 -12.75 5.65 -5.74
CA LYS A 92 -13.16 6.37 -4.53
C LYS A 92 -13.78 7.74 -4.82
N ARG A 93 -13.23 8.50 -5.79
CA ARG A 93 -13.82 9.79 -6.20
C ARG A 93 -15.20 9.61 -6.83
N ARG A 94 -15.39 8.55 -7.63
CA ARG A 94 -16.67 8.23 -8.27
C ARG A 94 -17.71 7.81 -7.23
N GLU A 95 -17.33 6.94 -6.30
CA GLU A 95 -18.17 6.53 -5.17
C GLU A 95 -18.57 7.74 -4.31
N ALA A 96 -17.61 8.60 -3.95
CA ALA A 96 -17.90 9.82 -3.18
C ALA A 96 -18.92 10.73 -3.89
N ARG A 97 -18.79 10.92 -5.21
CA ARG A 97 -19.77 11.69 -6.00
C ARG A 97 -21.14 11.04 -6.00
N HIS A 98 -21.21 9.72 -6.15
CA HIS A 98 -22.47 8.98 -6.15
C HIS A 98 -23.19 9.10 -4.79
N LEU A 99 -22.44 9.05 -3.69
CA LEU A 99 -22.96 9.23 -2.33
C LEU A 99 -23.20 10.70 -1.94
N GLY A 100 -22.99 11.66 -2.84
CA GLY A 100 -23.15 13.09 -2.58
C GLY A 100 -22.10 13.69 -1.63
N ILE A 101 -21.00 12.97 -1.36
CA ILE A 101 -19.92 13.42 -0.47
C ILE A 101 -19.12 14.53 -1.17
N ARG A 102 -19.20 15.74 -0.63
CA ARG A 102 -18.46 16.91 -1.14
C ARG A 102 -17.10 17.03 -0.45
N ARG A 103 -16.08 17.46 -1.20
CA ARG A 103 -14.79 17.86 -0.59
C ARG A 103 -15.03 19.06 0.32
N LEU A 104 -14.53 18.98 1.54
CA LEU A 104 -14.55 20.10 2.46
C LEU A 104 -13.60 21.19 1.93
N SER A 105 -14.16 22.31 1.46
CA SER A 105 -13.39 23.48 1.05
C SER A 105 -13.18 24.41 2.25
N SER A 106 -12.48 23.96 3.28
CA SER A 106 -12.09 24.82 4.39
C SER A 106 -10.71 25.45 4.12
N ARG A 107 -10.41 26.59 4.77
CA ARG A 107 -9.11 27.29 4.67
C ARG A 107 -7.91 26.47 5.20
N GLY A 108 -8.10 25.20 5.57
CA GLY A 108 -7.11 24.37 6.25
C GLY A 108 -6.87 24.83 7.69
N PHE A 109 -5.98 24.10 8.38
CA PHE A 109 -5.49 24.54 9.68
C PHE A 109 -4.40 25.60 9.46
N VAL A 110 -4.48 26.69 10.22
CA VAL A 110 -3.41 27.70 10.26
C VAL A 110 -2.13 27.01 10.75
N ARG A 111 -0.99 27.28 10.13
CA ARG A 111 0.30 26.76 10.62
C ARG A 111 0.51 27.24 12.05
N SER A 112 0.80 26.30 12.96
CA SER A 112 1.22 26.66 14.31
C SER A 112 2.48 27.52 14.24
N PRO A 113 2.63 28.53 15.12
CA PRO A 113 3.87 29.26 15.24
C PRO A 113 5.03 28.30 15.59
N PRO A 114 6.29 28.67 15.29
CA PRO A 114 7.46 27.86 15.61
C PRO A 114 7.44 27.46 17.09
N GLN A 115 7.61 26.16 17.37
CA GLN A 115 7.73 25.70 18.75
C GLN A 115 9.03 26.25 19.37
N ARG A 116 8.98 26.65 20.65
CA ARG A 116 10.18 27.13 21.36
C ARG A 116 11.16 25.96 21.53
N PRO A 117 12.47 26.18 21.40
CA PRO A 117 13.45 25.14 21.66
C PRO A 117 13.41 24.70 23.12
N ALA A 118 13.64 23.40 23.37
CA ALA A 118 13.63 22.80 24.71
C ALA A 118 14.66 23.43 25.67
N SER A 119 15.68 24.10 25.13
CA SER A 119 16.70 24.84 25.88
C SER A 119 16.23 26.19 26.41
N ARG A 120 15.08 26.73 25.95
CA ARG A 120 14.57 27.98 26.53
C ARG A 120 13.94 27.69 27.90
N PRO A 121 14.26 28.48 28.93
CA PRO A 121 13.67 28.33 30.25
C PRO A 121 12.14 28.46 30.15
N LEU A 122 11.45 27.54 30.84
CA LEU A 122 10.01 27.56 30.96
C LEU A 122 9.60 28.81 31.75
N ALA A 123 8.63 29.58 31.23
CA ALA A 123 8.13 30.76 31.91
C ALA A 123 7.36 30.41 33.20
N LYS A 124 6.89 29.17 33.30
CA LYS A 124 6.35 28.57 34.53
C LYS A 124 7.06 27.24 34.72
N PRO A 125 7.73 27.00 35.86
CA PRO A 125 8.28 25.68 36.14
C PRO A 125 7.16 24.65 36.07
N ALA A 126 7.50 23.43 35.62
CA ALA A 126 6.53 22.36 35.57
C ALA A 126 5.97 22.13 36.98
N ALA A 127 4.64 22.09 37.12
CA ALA A 127 3.95 22.07 38.42
C ALA A 127 4.34 20.88 39.32
N TRP A 128 5.04 19.89 38.78
CA TRP A 128 5.54 18.71 39.49
C TRP A 128 7.02 18.79 39.87
N ARG A 129 7.76 19.84 39.50
CA ARG A 129 9.08 20.11 40.11
C ARG A 129 8.83 20.72 41.48
N ARG A 130 9.06 19.95 42.54
CA ARG A 130 9.30 20.50 43.87
C ARG A 130 10.76 20.93 43.89
N ASP A 131 11.01 22.20 44.18
CA ASP A 131 12.34 22.67 44.53
C ASP A 131 12.55 22.24 46.00
N ASP A 132 12.97 20.99 46.20
CA ASP A 132 13.39 20.49 47.50
C ASP A 132 14.89 20.85 47.65
N ASP A 133 15.16 21.90 48.45
CA ASP A 133 16.49 22.26 48.98
C ASP A 133 16.93 21.27 50.09
#